data_AF-A0A7C4IYP3-F1
#
_entry.id   AF-A0A7C4IYP3-F1
#
_cell.length_a   1.000
_cell.length_b   1.000
_cell.length_c   1.000
_cell.angle_alpha   90.00
_cell.angle_beta   90.00
_cell.angle_gamma   90.00
#
_symmetry.space_group_name_H-M   'P 1'
#
loop_
_entity.id
_entity.type
_entity.pdbx_description
1 polymer ?
#
loop_
_entity_poly.entity_id
_entity_poly.type
_entity_poly.pdbx_seq_one_letter_code
_entity_poly.pdbx_strand_id
1 'polypeptide(L)'
;MASYDRSIPPGGEGKITLRINTKGYDGKIRKSARVYTNDPKAHQEVLIVDALVRTPIVVSDRVVLLQGTTREAVSRTVDIRGKLDKPLKLEPIDYTLDKKVTFSIEELTKEKHYRVTFTSIPHVGNYYQGLLRLKTSYPEKPEVMIHVRGRFIN
;
A
#
# COMPACT_ATOMS: atom_id res chain seq x y z
N MET A 1 3.55 -19.12 -1.33
CA MET A 1 3.53 -20.47 -0.72
C MET A 1 4.96 -20.90 -0.47
N ALA A 2 5.19 -21.66 0.60
CA ALA A 2 6.48 -22.30 0.84
C ALA A 2 6.52 -23.65 0.12
N SER A 3 7.71 -24.06 -0.33
CA SER A 3 8.00 -25.39 -0.86
C SER A 3 9.13 -25.99 -0.06
N TYR A 4 9.05 -27.27 0.31
CA TYR A 4 10.06 -27.91 1.13
C TYR A 4 10.06 -29.42 0.94
N ASP A 5 11.20 -30.03 1.24
CA ASP A 5 11.32 -31.49 1.28
C ASP A 5 10.56 -32.03 2.48
N ARG A 6 9.59 -32.93 2.24
CA ARG A 6 8.72 -33.47 3.30
C ARG A 6 9.41 -34.55 4.13
N SER A 7 10.50 -35.11 3.64
CA SER A 7 11.25 -36.17 4.29
C SER A 7 12.73 -35.93 4.04
N ILE A 8 13.51 -35.96 5.12
CA ILE A 8 14.97 -35.79 5.10
C ILE A 8 15.54 -37.01 5.82
N PRO A 9 16.42 -37.81 5.19
CA PRO A 9 17.01 -38.96 5.84
C PRO A 9 17.90 -38.51 7.02
N PRO A 10 18.14 -39.38 8.02
CA PRO A 10 19.05 -39.05 9.12
C PRO A 10 20.42 -38.59 8.62
N GLY A 11 20.90 -37.44 9.11
CA GLY A 11 22.16 -36.83 8.68
C GLY A 11 22.15 -36.21 7.28
N GLY A 12 21.00 -36.21 6.58
CA GLY A 12 20.83 -35.58 5.29
C GLY A 12 20.51 -34.09 5.37
N GLU A 13 20.53 -33.43 4.22
CA GLU A 13 20.11 -32.04 4.04
C GLU A 13 18.76 -31.98 3.34
N GLY A 14 17.93 -31.02 3.75
CA GLY A 14 16.67 -30.69 3.07
C GLY A 14 16.63 -29.23 2.69
N LYS A 15 15.82 -28.90 1.69
CA LYS A 15 15.67 -27.54 1.17
C LYS A 15 14.30 -26.99 1.52
N ILE A 16 14.28 -25.74 2.01
CA ILE A 16 13.07 -24.95 2.21
C ILE A 16 13.15 -23.71 1.32
N THR A 17 12.14 -23.50 0.50
CA THR A 17 11.99 -22.33 -0.38
C THR A 17 10.84 -21.46 0.10
N LEU A 18 11.13 -20.24 0.50
CA LEU A 18 10.15 -19.24 0.93
C LEU A 18 9.94 -18.19 -0.17
N ARG A 19 8.68 -17.99 -0.59
CA ARG A 19 8.32 -16.92 -1.55
C ARG A 19 7.56 -15.81 -0.84
N ILE A 20 8.12 -14.62 -0.82
CA ILE A 20 7.52 -13.42 -0.23
C ILE A 20 6.90 -12.57 -1.33
N ASN A 21 5.63 -12.21 -1.18
CA ASN A 21 4.97 -11.23 -2.04
C ASN A 21 5.19 -9.83 -1.45
N THR A 22 6.00 -9.01 -2.12
CA THR A 22 6.31 -7.64 -1.69
C THR A 22 5.29 -6.61 -2.20
N LYS A 23 4.26 -7.03 -2.95
CA LYS A 23 3.19 -6.13 -3.40
C LYS A 23 2.56 -5.45 -2.20
N GLY A 24 2.56 -4.12 -2.24
CA GLY A 24 1.96 -3.28 -1.20
C GLY A 24 2.93 -2.84 -0.10
N TYR A 25 4.09 -3.48 0.05
CA TYR A 25 5.11 -3.10 1.02
C TYR A 25 6.01 -1.97 0.51
N ASP A 26 6.50 -1.14 1.43
CA ASP A 26 7.60 -0.20 1.25
C ASP A 26 8.41 -0.16 2.55
N GLY A 27 9.74 -0.06 2.44
CA GLY A 27 10.61 -0.03 3.61
C GLY A 27 10.94 -1.40 4.18
N LYS A 28 11.32 -1.43 5.46
CA LYS A 28 11.77 -2.65 6.14
C LYS A 28 10.58 -3.58 6.38
N ILE A 29 10.73 -4.84 5.99
CA ILE A 29 9.78 -5.90 6.29
C ILE A 29 10.49 -7.04 7.01
N ARG A 30 9.80 -7.62 7.99
CA ARG A 30 10.23 -8.83 8.69
C ARG A 30 9.14 -9.87 8.54
N LYS A 31 9.49 -11.04 8.01
CA LYS A 31 8.59 -12.18 7.84
C LYS A 31 9.17 -13.39 8.54
N SER A 32 8.31 -14.24 9.05
CA SER A 32 8.71 -15.48 9.70
C SER A 32 8.04 -16.68 9.05
N ALA A 33 8.74 -17.80 9.05
CA ALA A 33 8.20 -19.11 8.72
C ALA A 33 8.51 -20.05 9.89
N ARG A 34 7.50 -20.78 10.36
CA ARG A 34 7.68 -21.84 11.35
C ARG A 34 7.87 -23.16 10.62
N VAL A 35 8.94 -23.85 10.96
CA VAL A 35 9.26 -25.19 10.46
C VAL A 35 8.87 -26.16 11.55
N TYR A 36 7.98 -27.10 11.22
CA TYR A 36 7.58 -28.17 12.12
C TYR A 36 8.33 -29.43 11.70
N THR A 37 8.99 -30.09 12.66
CA THR A 37 9.74 -31.32 12.42
C THR A 37 9.37 -32.39 13.44
N ASN A 38 9.68 -33.63 13.11
CA ASN A 38 9.59 -34.76 14.03
C ASN A 38 10.91 -35.01 14.79
N ASP A 39 11.89 -34.09 14.73
CA ASP A 39 13.11 -34.20 15.53
C ASP A 39 12.77 -33.98 17.02
N PRO A 40 13.02 -34.96 17.92
CA PRO A 40 12.73 -34.86 19.34
C PRO A 40 13.45 -33.71 20.06
N LYS A 41 14.54 -33.18 19.50
CA LYS A 41 15.29 -32.06 20.08
C LYS A 41 14.87 -30.71 19.51
N ALA A 42 14.32 -30.69 18.29
CA ALA A 42 14.05 -29.47 17.52
C ALA A 42 12.70 -29.55 16.79
N HIS A 43 11.62 -29.79 17.54
CA HIS A 43 10.26 -29.95 17.01
C HIS A 43 9.72 -28.74 16.24
N GLN A 44 10.23 -27.55 16.57
CA GLN A 44 9.83 -26.32 15.91
C GLN A 44 10.99 -25.35 15.81
N GLU A 45 11.25 -24.88 14.60
CA GLU A 45 12.25 -23.85 14.31
C GLU A 45 11.60 -22.63 13.65
N VAL A 46 12.17 -21.44 13.86
CA VAL A 46 11.65 -20.19 13.28
C VAL A 46 12.70 -19.58 12.35
N LEU A 47 12.37 -19.57 11.05
CA LEU A 47 13.16 -18.84 10.06
C LEU A 47 12.65 -17.40 9.98
N ILE A 48 13.56 -16.43 10.08
CA ILE A 48 13.26 -15.01 9.96
C ILE A 48 13.88 -14.49 8.65
N VAL A 49 13.07 -13.76 7.89
CA VAL A 49 13.50 -13.05 6.68
C VAL A 49 13.32 -11.56 6.90
N ASP A 50 14.44 -10.85 6.96
CA ASP A 50 14.50 -9.39 6.97
C ASP A 50 14.81 -8.88 5.55
N ALA A 51 14.02 -7.93 5.07
CA ALA A 51 14.21 -7.34 3.75
C ALA A 51 13.90 -5.83 3.75
N LEU A 52 14.58 -5.08 2.88
CA LEU A 52 14.29 -3.67 2.61
C LEU A 52 13.65 -3.55 1.22
N VAL A 53 12.33 -3.35 1.18
CA VAL A 53 11.59 -3.16 -0.07
C VAL A 53 11.73 -1.71 -0.52
N ARG A 54 12.38 -1.49 -1.66
CA ARG A 54 12.50 -0.17 -2.29
C ARG A 54 11.44 -0.04 -3.37
N THR A 55 10.47 0.86 -3.18
CA THR A 55 9.48 1.16 -4.22
C THR A 55 9.83 2.46 -4.94
N PRO A 56 9.53 2.56 -6.25
CA PRO A 56 9.84 3.75 -7.02
C PRO A 56 8.94 4.94 -6.64
N ILE A 57 7.74 4.66 -6.09
CA ILE A 57 6.78 5.67 -5.63
C ILE A 57 6.23 5.26 -4.28
N VAL A 58 6.41 6.14 -3.30
CA VAL A 58 5.84 6.04 -1.95
C VAL A 58 4.57 6.87 -1.89
N VAL A 59 3.52 6.29 -1.30
CA VAL A 59 2.23 6.96 -1.06
C VAL A 59 1.99 6.86 0.43
N SER A 60 1.73 7.99 1.11
CA SER A 60 1.56 8.01 2.57
C SER A 60 0.38 7.13 3.00
N ASP A 61 -0.77 7.28 2.32
CA ASP A 61 -1.99 6.55 2.59
C ASP A 61 -2.65 6.09 1.30
N ARG A 62 -2.87 4.78 1.15
CA ARG A 62 -3.63 4.21 0.03
C ARG A 62 -5.14 4.18 0.27
N VAL A 63 -5.56 4.43 1.51
CA VAL A 63 -6.96 4.47 1.92
C VAL A 63 -7.16 5.74 2.72
N VAL A 64 -7.85 6.70 2.13
CA VAL A 64 -8.25 7.95 2.78
C VAL A 64 -9.60 7.74 3.44
N LEU A 65 -9.65 7.97 4.75
CA LEU A 65 -10.87 7.85 5.53
C LEU A 65 -11.33 9.25 5.97
N LEU A 66 -12.47 9.67 5.41
CA LEU A 66 -13.16 10.91 5.75
C LEU A 66 -14.27 10.57 6.75
N GLN A 67 -14.19 11.14 7.96
CA GLN A 67 -15.14 10.90 9.04
C GLN A 67 -15.49 12.20 9.74
N GLY A 68 -16.76 12.35 10.08
CA GLY A 68 -17.27 13.53 10.76
C GLY A 68 -18.79 13.59 10.74
N THR A 69 -19.34 14.79 10.90
CA THR A 69 -20.78 15.04 10.74
C THR A 69 -21.06 15.40 9.28
N THR A 70 -22.29 15.15 8.80
CA THR A 70 -22.67 15.52 7.42
C THR A 70 -22.73 17.03 7.19
N ARG A 71 -22.60 17.85 8.25
CA ARG A 71 -22.72 19.31 8.20
C ARG A 71 -21.39 20.00 7.87
N GLU A 72 -20.27 19.35 8.15
CA GLU A 72 -18.94 19.95 8.02
C GLU A 72 -18.14 19.29 6.89
N ALA A 73 -17.31 20.09 6.22
CA ALA A 73 -16.37 19.58 5.23
C ALA A 73 -15.15 19.01 5.95
N VAL A 74 -14.82 17.75 5.67
CA VAL A 74 -13.67 17.05 6.23
C VAL A 74 -12.64 16.87 5.14
N SER A 75 -11.40 17.29 5.43
CA SER A 75 -10.29 17.19 4.49
C SER A 75 -9.22 16.21 4.99
N ARG A 76 -8.61 15.47 4.07
CA ARG A 76 -7.44 14.61 4.31
C ARG A 76 -6.44 14.73 3.18
N THR A 77 -5.17 14.66 3.51
CA THR A 77 -4.08 14.79 2.55
C THR A 77 -3.35 13.45 2.39
N VAL A 78 -2.84 13.21 1.19
CA VAL A 78 -1.99 12.08 0.84
C VAL A 78 -0.76 12.60 0.14
N ASP A 79 0.42 12.24 0.62
CA ASP A 79 1.68 12.56 -0.03
C ASP A 79 2.06 11.43 -1.01
N ILE A 80 2.43 11.79 -2.23
CA ILE A 80 2.96 10.90 -3.27
C ILE A 80 4.38 11.38 -3.60
N ARG A 81 5.37 10.51 -3.40
CA ARG A 81 6.79 10.83 -3.57
C ARG A 81 7.46 9.87 -4.54
N GLY A 82 8.08 10.40 -5.58
CA GLY A 82 9.00 9.67 -6.45
C GLY A 82 10.33 9.46 -5.75
N LYS A 83 10.87 8.24 -5.83
CA LYS A 83 12.18 7.86 -5.25
C LYS A 83 13.24 7.52 -6.30
N LEU A 84 12.91 7.71 -7.59
CA LEU A 84 13.86 7.50 -8.68
C LEU A 84 14.51 8.83 -9.06
N ASP A 85 15.71 8.76 -9.62
CA ASP A 85 16.45 9.93 -10.15
C ASP A 85 15.90 10.39 -11.51
N LYS A 86 14.58 10.32 -11.70
CA LYS A 86 13.86 10.75 -12.89
C LYS A 86 12.55 11.45 -12.50
N PRO A 87 12.05 12.39 -13.31
CA PRO A 87 10.87 13.17 -12.98
C PRO A 87 9.61 12.29 -12.88
N LEU A 88 8.92 12.38 -11.75
CA LEU A 88 7.60 11.81 -11.54
C LEU A 88 6.57 12.78 -12.08
N LYS A 89 5.76 12.35 -13.05
CA LYS A 89 4.55 13.07 -13.49
C LYS A 89 3.32 12.27 -13.08
N LEU A 90 2.28 12.95 -12.63
CA LEU A 90 1.02 12.35 -12.21
C LEU A 90 -0.14 12.92 -13.02
N GLU A 91 -0.99 12.05 -13.55
CA GLU A 91 -2.17 12.42 -14.32
C GLU A 91 -3.39 11.67 -13.78
N PRO A 92 -4.47 12.36 -13.37
CA PRO A 92 -5.73 11.71 -13.03
C PRO A 92 -6.33 11.04 -14.27
N ILE A 93 -6.59 9.73 -14.18
CA ILE A 93 -7.19 8.96 -15.29
C ILE A 93 -8.58 8.46 -14.97
N ASP A 94 -8.92 8.31 -13.69
CA ASP A 94 -10.25 7.86 -13.27
C ASP A 94 -10.57 8.36 -11.85
N TYR A 95 -11.83 8.74 -11.64
CA TYR A 95 -12.32 9.24 -10.36
C TYR A 95 -13.81 8.92 -10.18
N THR A 96 -14.14 8.22 -9.10
CA THR A 96 -15.48 7.65 -8.92
C THR A 96 -16.33 8.34 -7.84
N LEU A 97 -15.86 9.44 -7.25
CA LEU A 97 -16.52 10.15 -6.15
C LEU A 97 -16.97 11.56 -6.52
N ASP A 98 -17.22 11.77 -7.81
CA ASP A 98 -17.80 13.01 -8.32
C ASP A 98 -19.03 13.42 -7.50
N LYS A 99 -19.15 14.72 -7.22
CA LYS A 99 -20.21 15.33 -6.38
C LYS A 99 -20.22 14.95 -4.90
N LYS A 100 -19.42 13.98 -4.43
CA LYS A 100 -19.33 13.58 -3.01
C LYS A 100 -18.05 14.07 -2.34
N VAL A 101 -16.95 14.00 -3.07
CA VAL A 101 -15.62 14.41 -2.62
C VAL A 101 -14.99 15.22 -3.74
N THR A 102 -14.35 16.32 -3.39
CA THR A 102 -13.45 17.05 -4.30
C THR A 102 -12.02 16.64 -4.00
N PHE A 103 -11.15 16.69 -5.01
CA PHE A 103 -9.73 16.51 -4.80
C PHE A 103 -8.93 17.62 -5.50
N SER A 104 -7.79 17.97 -4.92
CA SER A 104 -6.79 18.85 -5.53
C SER A 104 -5.42 18.18 -5.46
N ILE A 105 -4.58 18.42 -6.46
CA ILE A 105 -3.21 17.94 -6.51
C ILE A 105 -2.29 19.17 -6.52
N GLU A 106 -1.42 19.24 -5.52
CA GLU A 106 -0.41 20.28 -5.37
C GLU A 106 0.97 19.67 -5.55
N GLU A 107 1.85 20.35 -6.27
CA GLU A 107 3.24 19.95 -6.44
C GLU A 107 4.11 20.68 -5.40
N LEU A 108 4.56 19.95 -4.38
CA LEU A 108 5.38 20.50 -3.29
C LEU A 108 6.86 20.56 -3.67
N THR A 109 7.33 19.61 -4.48
CA THR A 109 8.66 19.62 -5.07
C THR A 109 8.52 19.20 -6.52
N LYS A 110 8.95 20.09 -7.40
CA LYS A 110 8.84 19.93 -8.86
C LYS A 110 9.27 18.52 -9.29
N GLU A 111 8.34 17.81 -9.91
CA GLU A 111 8.45 16.48 -10.48
C GLU A 111 8.96 15.40 -9.49
N LYS A 112 8.75 15.59 -8.19
CA LYS A 112 9.20 14.64 -7.15
C LYS A 112 8.19 14.39 -6.05
N HIS A 113 7.51 15.42 -5.55
CA HIS A 113 6.60 15.30 -4.40
C HIS A 113 5.30 16.03 -4.68
N TYR A 114 4.22 15.27 -4.72
CA TYR A 114 2.86 15.74 -4.86
C TYR A 114 2.08 15.53 -3.56
N ARG A 115 1.17 16.45 -3.27
CA ARG A 115 0.17 16.32 -2.21
C ARG A 115 -1.20 16.32 -2.82
N VAL A 116 -1.97 15.27 -2.54
CA VAL A 116 -3.36 15.16 -2.95
C VAL A 116 -4.23 15.45 -1.73
N THR A 117 -5.08 16.47 -1.82
CA THR A 117 -6.05 16.81 -0.76
C THR A 117 -7.42 16.33 -1.21
N PHE A 118 -8.08 15.52 -0.39
CA PHE A 118 -9.46 15.09 -0.57
C PHE A 118 -10.34 15.82 0.44
N THR A 119 -11.42 16.45 -0.03
CA THR A 119 -12.36 17.20 0.80
C THR A 119 -13.78 16.69 0.58
N SER A 120 -14.47 16.30 1.65
CA SER A 120 -15.87 15.89 1.56
C SER A 120 -16.78 17.09 1.31
N ILE A 121 -17.82 16.87 0.51
CA ILE A 121 -18.88 17.85 0.30
C ILE A 121 -19.96 17.61 1.39
N PRO A 122 -20.31 18.61 2.20
CA PRO A 122 -21.38 18.50 3.20
C PRO A 122 -22.72 18.11 2.58
N HIS A 123 -23.55 17.40 3.36
CA HIS A 123 -24.92 17.02 3.01
C HIS A 123 -25.10 16.06 1.83
N VAL A 124 -24.03 15.39 1.35
CA VAL A 124 -24.11 14.48 0.20
C VAL A 124 -24.32 13.01 0.58
N GLY A 125 -24.26 12.67 1.87
CA GLY A 125 -24.67 11.37 2.41
C GLY A 125 -23.75 10.81 3.49
N ASN A 126 -24.19 9.70 4.09
CA ASN A 126 -23.58 9.16 5.31
C ASN A 126 -22.46 8.14 5.02
N TYR A 127 -22.50 7.51 3.84
CA TYR A 127 -21.49 6.52 3.45
C TYR A 127 -21.23 6.57 1.95
N TYR A 128 -19.95 6.54 1.58
CA TYR A 128 -19.52 6.38 0.20
C TYR A 128 -18.14 5.75 0.15
N GLN A 129 -17.89 5.04 -0.95
CA GLN A 129 -16.60 4.47 -1.25
C GLN A 129 -16.30 4.70 -2.72
N GLY A 130 -15.03 4.91 -3.02
CA GLY A 130 -14.57 5.08 -4.39
C GLY A 130 -13.06 5.20 -4.43
N LEU A 131 -12.56 5.67 -5.56
CA LEU A 131 -11.13 5.74 -5.82
C LEU A 131 -10.76 6.94 -6.68
N LEU A 132 -9.51 7.36 -6.51
CA LEU A 132 -8.77 8.18 -7.45
C LEU A 132 -7.66 7.32 -8.05
N ARG A 133 -7.62 7.26 -9.37
CA ARG A 133 -6.60 6.55 -10.13
C ARG A 133 -5.72 7.56 -10.85
N LEU A 134 -4.42 7.47 -10.58
CA LEU A 134 -3.39 8.32 -11.14
C LEU A 134 -2.47 7.48 -12.02
N LYS A 135 -2.27 7.91 -13.25
CA LYS A 135 -1.20 7.42 -14.10
C LYS A 135 0.11 8.09 -13.71
N THR A 136 1.21 7.34 -13.75
CA THR A 136 2.55 7.84 -13.45
C THR A 136 3.47 7.70 -14.64
N SER A 137 4.50 8.55 -14.71
CA SER A 137 5.56 8.46 -15.71
C SER A 137 6.52 7.27 -15.52
N TYR A 138 6.42 6.52 -14.41
CA TYR A 138 7.37 5.45 -14.09
C TYR A 138 6.88 4.10 -14.66
N PRO A 139 7.59 3.46 -15.60
CA PRO A 139 7.20 2.18 -16.16
C PRO A 139 7.18 1.04 -15.13
N GLU A 140 7.98 1.16 -14.07
CA GLU A 140 8.02 0.18 -12.97
C GLU A 140 6.77 0.26 -12.09
N LYS A 141 6.04 1.38 -12.13
CA LYS A 141 4.80 1.59 -11.38
C LYS A 141 3.89 2.58 -12.13
N PRO A 142 3.27 2.14 -13.23
CA PRO A 142 2.56 3.03 -14.15
C PRO A 142 1.26 3.60 -13.56
N GLU A 143 0.74 3.00 -12.48
CA GLU A 143 -0.48 3.44 -11.83
C GLU A 143 -0.33 3.53 -10.30
N VAL A 144 -0.96 4.55 -9.73
CA VAL A 144 -1.18 4.72 -8.31
C VAL A 144 -2.68 4.85 -8.07
N MET A 145 -3.21 4.03 -7.17
CA MET A 145 -4.61 4.04 -6.80
C MET A 145 -4.74 4.41 -5.32
N ILE A 146 -5.61 5.39 -5.06
CA ILE A 146 -5.96 5.83 -3.71
C ILE A 146 -7.45 5.57 -3.53
N HIS A 147 -7.78 4.72 -2.57
CA HIS A 147 -9.17 4.49 -2.19
C HIS A 147 -9.60 5.59 -1.23
N VAL A 148 -10.84 6.03 -1.37
CA VAL A 148 -11.43 7.05 -0.50
C VAL A 148 -12.73 6.49 0.06
N ARG A 149 -12.89 6.57 1.38
CA ARG A 149 -14.06 6.12 2.12
C ARG A 149 -14.59 7.27 2.97
N GLY A 150 -15.87 7.57 2.81
CA GLY A 150 -16.61 8.49 3.67
C GLY A 150 -17.49 7.73 4.65
N ARG A 151 -17.44 8.10 5.93
CA ARG A 151 -18.36 7.63 6.96
C ARG A 151 -18.75 8.81 7.85
N PHE A 152 -19.97 9.29 7.68
CA PHE A 152 -20.51 10.45 8.35
C PHE A 152 -21.74 10.11 9.18
N ILE A 153 -21.93 10.86 10.26
CA ILE A 153 -23.10 10.83 11.12
C ILE A 153 -23.92 12.11 10.92
N ASN A 154 -25.23 12.06 11.14
CA ASN A 154 -26.13 13.21 11.00
C ASN A 154 -26.24 14.05 12.28
#